data_AF-A0A969R0I7-F1
#
_entry.id   AF-A0A969R0I7-F1
#
_cell.length_a   1.000
_cell.length_b   1.000
_cell.length_c   1.000
_cell.angle_alpha   90.00
_cell.angle_beta   90.00
_cell.angle_gamma   90.00
#
_symmetry.space_group_name_H-M   'P 1'
#
loop_
_entity.id
_entity.type
_entity.pdbx_description
1 polymer ?
#
loop_
_entity_poly.entity_id
_entity_poly.type
_entity_poly.pdbx_seq_one_letter_code
_entity_poly.pdbx_strand_id
1 'polypeptide(L)' 'MTREYTFTRSDGKKAIIQDHGAGHRFPDGGVEPPHFNVRNAIDPRHSIFPGTKPHYPFLP' A
#
# COMPACT_ATOMS: atom_id res chain seq x y z
N MET A 1 6.34 -2.43 -10.97
CA MET A 1 5.34 -3.51 -10.84
C MET A 1 4.97 -3.59 -9.37
N THR A 2 3.70 -3.39 -9.04
CA THR A 2 3.20 -3.51 -7.66
C THR A 2 2.79 -4.95 -7.40
N ARG A 3 3.11 -5.50 -6.22
CA ARG A 3 2.58 -6.80 -5.76
C ARG A 3 1.51 -6.54 -4.71
N GLU A 4 0.45 -7.34 -4.71
CA GLU A 4 -0.64 -7.20 -3.74
C GLU A 4 -0.82 -8.48 -2.94
N TYR A 5 -0.91 -8.35 -1.62
CA TYR A 5 -1.20 -9.43 -0.69
C TYR A 5 -2.51 -9.14 0.05
N THR A 6 -3.37 -10.15 0.22
CA THR A 6 -4.61 -9.99 0.98
C THR A 6 -4.47 -10.66 2.35
N PHE A 7 -4.78 -9.91 3.40
CA PHE A 7 -4.86 -10.41 4.77
C PHE A 7 -6.29 -10.30 5.29
N THR A 8 -6.82 -11.40 5.83
CA THR A 8 -8.14 -11.41 6.48
C THR A 8 -7.94 -11.37 7.99
N ARG A 9 -8.45 -10.33 8.64
CA ARG A 9 -8.42 -10.17 10.10
C ARG A 9 -9.37 -11.16 10.78
N SER A 10 -9.18 -11.36 12.08
CA SER A 10 -10.09 -12.14 12.92
C SER A 10 -11.53 -11.63 12.95
N ASP A 11 -11.76 -10.33 12.69
CA ASP A 11 -13.08 -9.71 12.56
C ASP A 11 -13.67 -9.82 11.13
N GLY A 12 -13.05 -10.61 10.25
CA GLY A 12 -13.48 -10.84 8.87
C GLY A 12 -13.14 -9.72 7.88
N LYS A 13 -12.63 -8.56 8.36
CA LYS A 13 -12.23 -7.47 7.46
C LYS A 13 -10.98 -7.83 6.69
N LYS A 14 -10.95 -7.45 5.41
CA LYS A 14 -9.81 -7.69 4.52
C LYS A 14 -8.97 -6.44 4.34
N ALA A 15 -7.68 -6.56 4.59
CA ALA A 15 -6.67 -5.58 4.24
C ALA A 15 -5.92 -6.04 2.99
N ILE A 16 -5.61 -5.09 2.10
CA ILE A 16 -4.70 -5.29 0.98
C ILE A 16 -3.40 -4.58 1.30
N ILE A 17 -2.29 -5.30 1.22
CA ILE A 17 -0.95 -4.77 1.36
C ILE A 17 -0.40 -4.61 -0.05
N GLN A 18 -0.14 -3.38 -0.46
CA GLN A 18 0.42 -3.06 -1.77
C GLN A 18 1.92 -2.80 -1.61
N ASP A 19 2.72 -3.64 -2.25
CA ASP A 19 4.18 -3.61 -2.26
C ASP A 19 4.68 -2.86 -3.49
N HIS A 20 5.18 -1.66 -3.24
CA HIS A 20 5.79 -0.78 -4.21
C HIS A 20 7.31 -0.84 -4.10
N GLY A 21 7.89 -2.03 -3.93
CA GLY A 21 9.32 -2.23 -3.69
C GLY A 21 10.26 -1.68 -4.77
N ALA A 22 9.76 -1.43 -5.98
CA ALA A 22 10.51 -0.75 -7.05
C ALA A 22 10.43 0.78 -6.99
N GLY A 23 9.57 1.34 -6.14
CA GLY A 23 9.19 2.76 -6.13
C GLY A 23 8.35 3.17 -7.36
N HIS A 24 8.10 4.47 -7.47
CA HIS A 24 7.44 5.09 -8.62
C HIS A 24 8.27 6.24 -9.20
N ARG A 25 8.23 6.35 -10.53
CA ARG A 25 8.60 7.55 -11.27
C ARG A 25 7.40 7.95 -12.10
N PHE A 26 6.92 9.17 -11.91
CA PHE A 26 5.76 9.70 -12.59
C PHE A 26 6.18 10.52 -13.83
N PRO A 27 5.32 10.64 -14.86
CA PRO A 27 5.65 11.37 -16.09
C PRO A 27 5.98 12.85 -15.88
N ASP A 28 5.48 13.44 -14.79
CA ASP A 28 5.74 14.84 -14.38
C ASP A 28 7.06 15.01 -13.62
N GLY A 29 7.83 13.94 -13.44
CA GLY A 29 9.10 13.95 -12.71
C GLY A 29 8.96 13.64 -11.21
N GLY A 30 7.75 13.41 -10.70
CA GLY A 30 7.55 12.95 -9.33
C GLY A 30 8.23 11.60 -9.05
N VAL A 31 8.76 11.42 -7.85
CA VAL A 31 9.38 10.17 -7.42
C VAL A 31 8.84 9.78 -6.05
N GLU A 32 8.40 8.53 -5.93
CA GLU A 32 8.11 7.91 -4.64
C GLU A 32 9.11 6.77 -4.38
N PRO A 33 9.83 6.79 -3.25
CA PRO A 33 10.72 5.70 -2.90
C PRO A 33 9.94 4.41 -2.63
N PRO A 34 10.62 3.25 -2.60
CA PRO A 34 10.00 1.98 -2.22
C PRO A 34 9.23 2.07 -0.89
N HIS A 35 7.99 1.56 -0.90
CA HIS A 35 7.12 1.62 0.26
C HIS A 35 6.02 0.55 0.21
N PHE A 36 5.33 0.35 1.34
CA PHE A 36 4.04 -0.32 1.37
C PHE A 36 2.90 0.68 1.57
N ASN A 37 1.73 0.35 1.02
CA ASN A 37 0.45 0.87 1.50
C ASN A 37 -0.37 -0.25 2.14
N VAL A 38 -1.25 0.10 3.08
CA VAL A 38 -2.26 -0.82 3.60
C VAL A 38 -3.65 -0.23 3.35
N ARG A 39 -4.43 -0.94 2.54
CA ARG A 39 -5.71 -0.49 1.99
C ARG A 39 -6.86 -1.39 2.45
N ASN A 40 -8.07 -0.86 2.43
CA ASN A 40 -9.29 -1.64 2.53
C ASN A 40 -9.55 -2.37 1.21
N ALA A 41 -10.01 -3.62 1.28
CA ALA A 41 -10.38 -4.38 0.09
C ALA A 41 -11.52 -3.77 -0.74
N ILE A 42 -12.36 -2.91 -0.15
CA ILE A 42 -13.45 -2.21 -0.84
C ILE A 42 -12.93 -1.04 -1.69
N ASP A 43 -11.85 -0.38 -1.26
CA ASP A 43 -11.20 0.70 -2.00
C ASP A 43 -9.67 0.52 -1.95
N PRO A 44 -9.12 -0.31 -2.84
CA PRO A 44 -7.70 -0.63 -2.87
C PRO A 44 -6.81 0.51 -3.36
N ARG A 45 -7.37 1.63 -3.83
CA ARG A 45 -6.58 2.70 -4.46
C ARG A 45 -6.41 3.91 -3.54
N HIS A 46 -7.43 4.28 -2.78
CA HIS A 46 -7.41 5.56 -2.05
C HIS A 46 -7.57 5.40 -0.54
N SER A 47 -8.13 4.29 -0.06
CA SER A 47 -8.40 4.12 1.37
C SER A 47 -7.11 3.98 2.19
N ILE A 48 -7.20 4.29 3.49
CA ILE A 48 -6.19 3.91 4.47
C ILE A 48 -6.86 2.90 5.39
N PHE A 49 -6.28 1.72 5.55
CA PHE A 49 -6.87 0.73 6.43
C PHE A 49 -6.83 1.22 7.89
N PRO A 50 -7.94 1.15 8.66
CA PRO A 50 -7.98 1.70 10.01
C PRO A 50 -6.84 1.20 10.91
N GLY A 51 -6.14 2.13 11.56
CA GLY A 51 -4.99 1.84 12.43
C GLY A 51 -3.65 1.70 11.70
N THR A 52 -3.59 2.03 10.41
CA THR A 52 -2.36 1.98 9.60
C THR A 52 -1.96 3.36 9.08
N LYS A 53 -0.73 3.48 8.57
CA LYS A 53 -0.24 4.67 7.89
C LYS A 53 -0.57 4.61 6.40
N PRO A 54 -0.71 5.77 5.74
CA PRO A 54 -0.82 5.80 4.29
C PRO A 54 0.41 5.21 3.60
N HIS A 55 1.62 5.47 4.13
CA HIS A 55 2.88 4.98 3.57
C HIS A 55 3.77 4.38 4.66
N TYR A 56 4.38 3.24 4.35
CA TYR A 56 5.44 2.62 5.13
C TYR A 56 6.70 2.56 4.27
N PRO A 57 7.62 3.54 4.38
CA PRO A 57 8.83 3.57 3.56
C PRO A 57 9.73 2.38 3.89
N PHE A 58 10.42 1.86 2.88
CA PHE A 58 11.52 0.93 3.13
C PHE A 58 12.69 1.80 3.58
N LEU A 59 12.94 1.80 4.89
CA LEU A 59 14.09 2.51 5.43
C LEU A 59 15.38 1.85 4.91
N PRO A 60 16.42 2.65 4.58
CA PRO A 60 17.74 2.12 4.26
C PRO A 60 18.40 1.41 5.45
#